data_AF-D8LBY5-F1
#
_entry.id   AF-D8LBY5-F1
#
_cell.length_a   1.000
_cell.length_b   1.000
_cell.length_c   1.000
_cell.angle_alpha   90.00
_cell.angle_beta   90.00
_cell.angle_gamma   90.00
#
_symmetry.space_group_name_H-M   'P 1'
#
loop_
_entity.id
_entity.type
_entity.pdbx_description
1 polymer ?
#
loop_
_entity_poly.entity_id
_entity_poly.type
_entity_poly.pdbx_seq_one_letter_code
_entity_poly.pdbx_strand_id
1 'polypeptide(L)'
;MASLEVSASSAPAWGPQQTAIACYDDFVPILLGGTESLLNGFLKRRKRDIALVVLTVILLVSVSLLWPILFSLRVDGTTSMSWAAVWTPLWITDGIGLMFFVFIVSWGPIKAPAEWQGEWRDPYPMSMRVLALVKWGLLVLFQVLLVLRLDRHISWSWEEVLAPLMAWVWLRIAGELYRIVLQTKRLFVGRVIAAIKAMGEAAMLFLQVLFLMWRLDGEVNWNWWVVFVPTWLLHAGQLFTWCTNQALAMSLARGLEDNDGSTEEQRRKLLEASVLMDNAKHSRKLLGGTLVTSVLAVYLVAGADYSAFIVFLPQFFSAIWFTFVVTCLVCFAERRARQEEADGAEGEGFNTDV
;
A
#
# COMPACT_ATOMS: atom_id res chain seq x y z
N MET A 1 -44.59 -28.21 40.93
CA MET A 1 -44.62 -26.88 40.28
C MET A 1 -43.48 -26.07 40.85
N ALA A 2 -42.33 -26.08 40.18
CA ALA A 2 -41.17 -25.27 40.54
C ALA A 2 -40.79 -24.49 39.28
N SER A 3 -40.95 -23.17 39.34
CA SER A 3 -40.63 -22.22 38.28
C SER A 3 -39.12 -21.98 38.25
N LEU A 4 -38.47 -22.47 37.20
CA LEU A 4 -37.07 -22.16 36.85
C LEU A 4 -37.02 -20.76 36.23
N GLU A 5 -36.61 -19.77 37.02
CA GLU A 5 -36.19 -18.46 36.51
C GLU A 5 -34.85 -18.61 35.80
N VAL A 6 -34.87 -18.55 34.47
CA VAL A 6 -33.68 -18.44 33.64
C VAL A 6 -33.18 -17.01 33.76
N SER A 7 -32.16 -16.82 34.61
CA SER A 7 -31.36 -15.60 34.67
C SER A 7 -30.78 -15.30 33.28
N ALA A 8 -31.26 -14.21 32.67
CA ALA A 8 -30.67 -13.65 31.46
C ALA A 8 -29.26 -13.13 31.80
N SER A 9 -28.27 -14.01 31.64
CA SER A 9 -26.86 -13.66 31.59
C SER A 9 -26.66 -12.53 30.59
N SER A 10 -26.36 -11.34 31.09
CA SER A 10 -25.94 -10.18 30.29
C SER A 10 -24.86 -10.62 29.30
N ALA A 11 -25.20 -10.65 28.01
CA ALA A 11 -24.23 -10.88 26.97
C ALA A 11 -23.10 -9.84 27.13
N PRO A 12 -21.81 -10.26 27.11
CA PRO A 12 -20.72 -9.32 27.25
C PRO A 12 -20.82 -8.29 26.13
N ALA A 13 -20.84 -7.01 26.51
CA ALA A 13 -20.76 -5.91 25.58
C ALA A 13 -19.45 -6.03 24.79
N TRP A 14 -19.56 -6.53 23.56
CA TRP A 14 -18.42 -6.63 22.65
C TRP A 14 -18.05 -5.21 22.23
N GLY A 15 -17.04 -4.64 22.90
CA GLY A 15 -16.45 -3.37 22.50
C GLY A 15 -15.83 -3.45 21.08
N PRO A 16 -15.61 -2.31 20.40
CA PRO A 16 -15.16 -2.22 19.01
C PRO A 16 -13.72 -2.75 18.73
N GLN A 17 -13.17 -3.60 19.59
CA GLN A 17 -11.78 -4.07 19.53
C GLN A 17 -11.49 -5.22 18.54
N GLN A 18 -12.48 -5.77 17.82
CA GLN A 18 -12.26 -6.93 16.94
C GLN A 18 -12.00 -6.62 15.45
N THR A 19 -11.94 -5.34 15.06
CA THR A 19 -11.60 -4.93 13.69
C THR A 19 -10.09 -4.75 13.44
N ALA A 20 -9.24 -4.88 14.46
CA ALA A 20 -7.80 -4.62 14.34
C ALA A 20 -6.96 -5.74 13.70
N ILE A 21 -7.55 -6.84 13.23
CA ILE A 21 -6.84 -7.97 12.60
C ILE A 21 -7.16 -8.02 11.10
N ALA A 22 -6.83 -6.94 10.41
CA ALA A 22 -6.67 -6.86 8.96
C ALA A 22 -5.36 -6.11 8.72
N CYS A 23 -4.26 -6.84 8.72
CA CYS A 23 -2.93 -6.22 8.70
C CYS A 23 -1.97 -7.10 7.92
N TYR A 24 -1.85 -6.84 6.62
CA TYR A 24 -0.56 -6.95 5.92
C TYR A 24 -0.59 -6.37 4.50
N ASP A 25 -1.71 -6.43 3.78
CA ASP A 25 -1.84 -5.73 2.47
C ASP A 25 -2.36 -4.28 2.64
N ASP A 26 -2.52 -3.85 3.89
CA ASP A 26 -3.06 -2.54 4.30
C ASP A 26 -2.02 -1.58 4.91
N PHE A 27 -0.73 -1.69 4.58
CA PHE A 27 0.25 -0.71 5.12
C PHE A 27 -0.10 0.73 4.66
N VAL A 28 -0.73 0.86 3.49
CA VAL A 28 -1.25 2.13 2.96
C VAL A 28 -2.54 2.56 3.69
N PRO A 29 -3.58 1.73 3.85
CA PRO A 29 -4.74 1.99 4.72
C PRO A 29 -4.47 2.12 6.22
N ILE A 30 -3.31 1.74 6.76
CA ILE A 30 -2.95 2.03 8.17
C ILE A 30 -2.27 3.39 8.30
N LEU A 31 -1.45 3.77 7.32
CA LEU A 31 -1.04 5.16 7.13
C LEU A 31 -2.24 6.06 6.81
N LEU A 32 -3.26 5.56 6.11
CA LEU A 32 -4.40 6.34 5.62
C LEU A 32 -5.68 6.23 6.47
N GLY A 33 -5.92 5.15 7.19
CA GLY A 33 -7.12 4.93 8.03
C GLY A 33 -6.92 5.42 9.47
N GLY A 34 -5.67 5.53 9.89
CA GLY A 34 -5.28 6.40 11.00
C GLY A 34 -5.07 7.85 10.56
N THR A 35 -5.40 8.25 9.32
CA THR A 35 -5.11 9.62 8.87
C THR A 35 -5.72 10.64 9.78
N GLU A 36 -6.96 10.52 10.22
CA GLU A 36 -7.53 11.60 11.03
C GLU A 36 -6.84 11.73 12.39
N SER A 37 -6.54 10.63 13.09
CA SER A 37 -5.86 10.69 14.39
C SER A 37 -4.38 11.04 14.25
N LEU A 38 -3.68 10.51 13.24
CA LEU A 38 -2.29 10.84 12.93
C LEU A 38 -2.18 12.27 12.41
N LEU A 39 -3.09 12.72 11.55
CA LEU A 39 -3.18 14.08 11.03
C LEU A 39 -3.50 15.03 12.17
N ASN A 40 -4.48 14.75 13.01
CA ASN A 40 -4.77 15.59 14.19
C ASN A 40 -3.57 15.63 15.15
N GLY A 41 -2.90 14.50 15.38
CA GLY A 41 -1.68 14.44 16.18
C GLY A 41 -0.49 15.17 15.53
N PHE A 42 -0.39 15.13 14.21
CA PHE A 42 0.62 15.81 13.40
C PHE A 42 0.38 17.31 13.35
N LEU A 43 -0.86 17.74 13.14
CA LEU A 43 -1.31 19.13 13.16
C LEU A 43 -1.07 19.77 14.54
N LYS A 44 -1.13 18.97 15.61
CA LYS A 44 -0.82 19.43 16.97
C LYS A 44 0.68 19.60 17.24
N ARG A 45 1.58 19.17 16.36
CA ARG A 45 3.04 19.33 16.55
C ARG A 45 3.50 20.77 16.30
N ARG A 46 4.72 21.09 16.75
CA ARG A 46 5.33 22.41 16.53
C ARG A 46 5.50 22.67 15.02
N LYS A 47 5.31 23.93 14.60
CA LYS A 47 5.46 24.39 13.19
C LYS A 47 6.76 23.89 12.52
N ARG A 48 7.86 23.84 13.29
CA ARG A 48 9.17 23.31 12.84
C ARG A 48 9.13 21.82 12.48
N ASP A 49 8.44 21.01 13.28
CA ASP A 49 8.36 19.56 13.06
C ASP A 49 7.55 19.24 11.80
N ILE A 50 6.47 19.99 11.56
CA ILE A 50 5.63 19.86 10.36
C ILE A 50 6.45 20.21 9.11
N ALA A 51 7.15 21.35 9.12
CA ALA A 51 7.98 21.79 8.00
C ALA A 51 9.11 20.77 7.68
N LEU A 52 9.74 20.21 8.72
CA LEU A 52 10.76 19.18 8.54
C LEU A 52 10.20 17.91 7.90
N VAL A 53 9.06 17.41 8.37
CA VAL A 53 8.43 16.22 7.78
C VAL A 53 8.06 16.46 6.31
N VAL A 54 7.51 17.62 5.99
CA VAL A 54 7.12 17.98 4.62
C VAL A 54 8.34 18.06 3.72
N LEU A 55 9.40 18.72 4.18
CA LEU A 55 10.66 18.80 3.46
C LEU A 55 11.24 17.38 3.24
N THR A 56 11.21 16.52 4.25
CA THR A 56 11.64 15.12 4.12
C THR A 56 10.82 14.37 3.07
N VAL A 57 9.49 14.55 3.05
CA VAL A 57 8.61 13.90 2.07
C VAL A 57 8.91 14.40 0.66
N ILE A 58 9.05 15.72 0.45
CA ILE A 58 9.39 16.31 -0.86
C ILE A 58 10.74 15.81 -1.35
N LEU A 59 11.75 15.78 -0.48
CA LEU A 59 13.08 15.27 -0.80
C LEU A 59 13.02 13.79 -1.18
N LEU A 60 12.29 12.97 -0.42
CA LEU A 60 12.15 11.55 -0.71
C LEU A 60 11.45 11.32 -2.05
N VAL A 61 10.35 12.02 -2.33
CA VAL A 61 9.64 11.94 -3.63
C VAL A 61 10.54 12.38 -4.77
N SER A 62 11.32 13.45 -4.58
CA SER A 62 12.22 13.98 -5.59
C SER A 62 13.35 12.99 -5.92
N VAL A 63 13.95 12.34 -4.91
CA VAL A 63 14.94 11.26 -5.09
C VAL A 63 14.30 10.06 -5.80
N SER A 64 13.09 9.65 -5.41
CA SER A 64 12.37 8.56 -6.08
C SER A 64 12.07 8.85 -7.56
N LEU A 65 11.78 10.11 -7.90
CA LEU A 65 11.54 10.53 -9.28
C LEU A 65 12.80 10.62 -10.13
N LEU A 66 13.98 10.70 -9.52
CA LEU A 66 15.24 10.70 -10.26
C LEU A 66 15.50 9.34 -10.92
N TRP A 67 15.12 8.23 -10.28
CA TRP A 67 15.27 6.89 -10.83
C TRP A 67 14.61 6.70 -12.21
N PRO A 68 13.29 6.94 -12.41
CA PRO A 68 12.66 6.75 -13.72
C PRO A 68 13.26 7.68 -14.78
N ILE A 69 13.69 8.89 -14.41
CA ILE A 69 14.37 9.82 -15.34
C ILE A 69 15.70 9.20 -15.83
N LEU A 70 16.56 8.78 -14.90
CA LEU A 70 17.85 8.18 -15.24
C LEU A 70 17.66 6.85 -15.99
N PHE A 71 16.66 6.06 -15.61
CA PHE A 71 16.32 4.82 -16.29
C PHE A 71 15.92 5.07 -17.73
N SER A 72 15.04 6.04 -17.99
CA SER A 72 14.64 6.40 -19.35
C SER A 72 15.82 6.89 -20.18
N LEU A 73 16.64 7.81 -19.64
CA LEU A 73 17.83 8.30 -20.33
C LEU A 73 18.78 7.15 -20.71
N ARG A 74 18.95 6.17 -19.82
CA ARG A 74 19.81 5.01 -20.06
C ARG A 74 19.24 4.07 -21.12
N VAL A 75 17.95 3.73 -21.03
CA VAL A 75 17.28 2.86 -22.01
C VAL A 75 17.29 3.49 -23.39
N ASP A 76 17.08 4.82 -23.47
CA ASP A 76 17.08 5.57 -24.73
C ASP A 76 18.50 5.78 -25.31
N GLY A 77 19.55 5.30 -24.63
CA GLY A 77 20.95 5.43 -25.09
C GLY A 77 21.52 6.84 -25.01
N THR A 78 20.82 7.77 -24.34
CA THR A 78 21.26 9.19 -24.22
C THR A 78 22.40 9.38 -23.23
N THR A 79 22.63 8.42 -22.32
CA THR A 79 23.70 8.47 -21.32
C THR A 79 24.53 7.18 -21.28
N SER A 80 25.83 7.33 -21.04
CA SER A 80 26.80 6.24 -20.88
C SER A 80 26.94 5.74 -19.44
N MET A 81 26.16 6.28 -18.49
CA MET A 81 26.16 5.88 -17.08
C MET A 81 26.00 4.36 -16.90
N SER A 82 26.66 3.78 -15.89
CA SER A 82 26.40 2.39 -15.49
C SER A 82 24.98 2.21 -14.96
N TRP A 83 24.47 0.98 -15.01
CA TRP A 83 23.18 0.65 -14.40
C TRP A 83 23.21 0.89 -12.90
N ALA A 84 24.34 0.68 -12.22
CA ALA A 84 24.48 1.04 -10.80
C ALA A 84 24.21 2.54 -10.53
N ALA A 85 24.72 3.44 -11.38
CA ALA A 85 24.46 4.87 -11.23
C ALA A 85 22.98 5.23 -11.46
N VAL A 86 22.35 4.56 -12.43
CA VAL A 86 20.92 4.72 -12.74
C VAL A 86 20.02 4.28 -11.57
N TRP A 87 20.38 3.18 -10.89
CA TRP A 87 19.61 2.61 -9.77
C TRP A 87 19.91 3.26 -8.41
N THR A 88 20.96 4.07 -8.30
CA THR A 88 21.37 4.71 -7.05
C THR A 88 20.24 5.49 -6.34
N PRO A 89 19.40 6.30 -7.02
CA PRO A 89 18.31 7.01 -6.33
C PRO A 89 17.30 6.05 -5.68
N LEU A 90 16.97 4.94 -6.33
CA LEU A 90 16.09 3.92 -5.76
C LEU A 90 16.76 3.23 -4.56
N TRP A 91 18.05 2.87 -4.66
CA TRP A 91 18.79 2.27 -3.55
C TRP A 91 18.91 3.17 -2.32
N ILE A 92 18.94 4.50 -2.48
CA ILE A 92 18.86 5.43 -1.34
C ILE A 92 17.52 5.24 -0.61
N THR A 93 16.41 5.16 -1.35
CA THR A 93 15.09 4.95 -0.75
C THR A 93 14.94 3.57 -0.12
N ASP A 94 15.49 2.53 -0.77
CA ASP A 94 15.48 1.17 -0.24
C ASP A 94 16.37 1.02 1.00
N GLY A 95 17.51 1.72 1.04
CA GLY A 95 18.40 1.75 2.20
C GLY A 95 17.73 2.40 3.42
N ILE A 96 16.98 3.49 3.23
CA ILE A 96 16.16 4.10 4.29
C ILE A 96 15.07 3.11 4.75
N GLY A 97 14.40 2.43 3.82
CA GLY A 97 13.40 1.40 4.13
C GLY A 97 13.98 0.23 4.92
N LEU A 98 15.15 -0.30 4.52
CA LEU A 98 15.86 -1.34 5.25
C LEU A 98 16.20 -0.90 6.67
N MET A 99 16.78 0.30 6.82
CA MET A 99 17.12 0.85 8.13
C MET A 99 15.89 0.94 9.04
N PHE A 100 14.75 1.37 8.50
CA PHE A 100 13.48 1.42 9.22
C PHE A 100 13.04 0.02 9.70
N PHE A 101 13.11 -1.01 8.86
CA PHE A 101 12.77 -2.37 9.27
C PHE A 101 13.74 -2.95 10.30
N VAL A 102 15.05 -2.70 10.15
CA VAL A 102 16.06 -3.08 11.15
C VAL A 102 15.75 -2.45 12.50
N PHE A 103 15.39 -1.16 12.50
CA PHE A 103 15.03 -0.44 13.71
C PHE A 103 13.77 -1.00 14.38
N ILE A 104 12.71 -1.27 13.60
CA ILE A 104 11.47 -1.89 14.10
C ILE A 104 11.71 -3.27 14.72
N VAL A 105 12.59 -4.07 14.13
CA VAL A 105 12.99 -5.38 14.67
C VAL A 105 13.78 -5.18 15.97
N SER A 106 14.67 -4.19 16.01
CA SER A 106 15.53 -3.90 17.16
C SER A 106 14.77 -3.43 18.41
N TRP A 107 13.56 -2.90 18.26
CA TRP A 107 12.68 -2.54 19.39
C TRP A 107 12.20 -3.74 20.22
N GLY A 108 12.28 -4.97 19.71
CA GLY A 108 11.80 -6.15 20.42
C GLY A 108 10.28 -6.13 20.63
N PRO A 109 9.72 -7.04 21.45
CA PRO A 109 8.27 -7.13 21.69
C PRO A 109 7.67 -5.79 22.15
N ILE A 110 6.58 -5.34 21.50
CA ILE A 110 5.92 -4.09 21.89
C ILE A 110 5.20 -4.34 23.22
N LYS A 111 5.63 -3.62 24.26
CA LYS A 111 5.04 -3.72 25.60
C LYS A 111 3.64 -3.10 25.61
N ALA A 112 2.75 -3.69 26.39
CA ALA A 112 1.42 -3.14 26.63
C ALA A 112 1.52 -1.73 27.22
N PRO A 113 0.63 -0.79 26.84
CA PRO A 113 0.45 0.45 27.57
C PRO A 113 0.15 0.17 29.04
N ALA A 114 0.67 1.00 29.96
CA ALA A 114 0.51 0.77 31.40
C ALA A 114 -0.96 0.71 31.87
N GLU A 115 -1.86 1.34 31.12
CA GLU A 115 -3.30 1.41 31.42
C GLU A 115 -4.10 0.23 30.85
N TRP A 116 -3.47 -0.70 30.12
CA TRP A 116 -4.18 -1.78 29.46
C TRP A 116 -4.53 -2.92 30.42
N GLN A 117 -5.82 -3.10 30.69
CA GLN A 117 -6.32 -4.13 31.62
C GLN A 117 -6.66 -5.49 30.95
N GLY A 118 -6.57 -5.57 29.61
CA GLY A 118 -6.94 -6.77 28.85
C GLY A 118 -5.76 -7.68 28.45
N GLU A 119 -6.07 -8.79 27.76
CA GLU A 119 -5.05 -9.59 27.07
C GLU A 119 -4.39 -8.73 26.00
N TRP A 120 -3.16 -8.28 26.25
CA TRP A 120 -2.38 -7.55 25.26
C TRP A 120 -1.83 -8.53 24.23
N ARG A 121 -2.14 -8.27 22.96
CA ARG A 121 -1.49 -8.93 21.83
C ARG A 121 -0.68 -7.88 21.09
N ASP A 122 0.61 -8.15 20.93
CA ASP A 122 1.48 -7.31 20.10
C ASP A 122 0.85 -7.22 18.69
N PRO A 123 0.46 -6.01 18.23
CA PRO A 123 -0.13 -5.85 16.90
C PRO A 123 0.86 -6.22 15.78
N TYR A 124 2.16 -6.18 16.09
CA TYR A 124 3.24 -6.53 15.16
C TYR A 124 4.17 -7.56 15.81
N PRO A 125 3.76 -8.84 15.86
CA PRO A 125 4.58 -9.87 16.48
C PRO A 125 5.96 -9.93 15.81
N MET A 126 6.98 -10.27 16.59
CA MET A 126 8.39 -10.23 16.14
C MET A 126 8.61 -11.03 14.84
N SER A 127 7.93 -12.17 14.67
CA SER A 127 8.01 -12.98 13.44
C SER A 127 7.57 -12.21 12.19
N MET A 128 6.53 -11.37 12.28
CA MET A 128 6.04 -10.56 11.16
C MET A 128 7.02 -9.45 10.81
N ARG A 129 7.64 -8.82 11.82
CA ARG A 129 8.65 -7.78 11.62
C ARG A 129 9.92 -8.34 10.96
N VAL A 130 10.37 -9.49 11.43
CA VAL A 130 11.50 -10.22 10.81
C VAL A 130 11.15 -10.64 9.39
N LEU A 131 9.94 -11.16 9.15
CA LEU A 131 9.50 -11.53 7.80
C LEU A 131 9.47 -10.31 6.85
N ALA A 132 9.03 -9.15 7.34
CA ALA A 132 9.04 -7.92 6.55
C ALA A 132 10.47 -7.48 6.19
N LEU A 133 11.41 -7.54 7.14
CA LEU A 133 12.83 -7.27 6.90
C LEU A 133 13.42 -8.24 5.86
N VAL A 134 13.13 -9.53 5.98
CA VAL A 134 13.59 -10.56 5.01
C VAL A 134 13.04 -10.28 3.62
N LYS A 135 11.73 -9.98 3.51
CA LYS A 135 11.10 -9.63 2.23
C LYS A 135 11.77 -8.41 1.60
N TRP A 136 12.01 -7.36 2.36
CA TRP A 136 12.66 -6.17 1.84
C TRP A 136 14.12 -6.45 1.41
N GLY A 137 14.85 -7.24 2.21
CA GLY A 137 16.20 -7.68 1.87
C GLY A 137 16.26 -8.48 0.57
N LEU A 138 15.29 -9.36 0.32
CA LEU A 138 15.19 -10.12 -0.93
C LEU A 138 14.97 -9.21 -2.15
N LEU A 139 14.15 -8.16 -2.03
CA LEU A 139 13.93 -7.19 -3.10
C LEU A 139 15.22 -6.43 -3.43
N VAL A 140 15.94 -5.94 -2.40
CA VAL A 140 17.22 -5.24 -2.60
C VAL A 140 18.26 -6.18 -3.22
N LEU A 141 18.34 -7.42 -2.76
CA LEU A 141 19.24 -8.43 -3.34
C LEU A 141 18.94 -8.67 -4.82
N PHE A 142 17.66 -8.82 -5.19
CA PHE A 142 17.23 -8.92 -6.59
C PHE A 142 17.72 -7.73 -7.41
N GLN A 143 17.52 -6.49 -6.93
CA GLN A 143 17.94 -5.30 -7.66
C GLN A 143 19.46 -5.25 -7.88
N VAL A 144 20.26 -5.65 -6.88
CA VAL A 144 21.71 -5.72 -7.00
C VAL A 144 22.12 -6.73 -8.07
N LEU A 145 21.56 -7.94 -8.05
CA LEU A 145 21.85 -8.97 -9.07
C LEU A 145 21.41 -8.53 -10.46
N LEU A 146 20.25 -7.88 -10.57
CA LEU A 146 19.74 -7.33 -11.82
C LEU A 146 20.71 -6.30 -12.40
N VAL A 147 21.19 -5.35 -11.58
CA VAL A 147 22.15 -4.33 -12.01
C VAL A 147 23.47 -4.96 -12.44
N LEU A 148 24.03 -5.90 -11.65
CA LEU A 148 25.26 -6.59 -12.01
C LEU A 148 25.14 -7.34 -13.35
N ARG A 149 23.97 -7.95 -13.60
CA ARG A 149 23.67 -8.62 -14.87
C ARG A 149 23.56 -7.62 -16.02
N LEU A 150 22.84 -6.51 -15.83
CA LEU A 150 22.66 -5.48 -16.85
C LEU A 150 23.99 -4.77 -17.20
N ASP A 151 24.88 -4.58 -16.23
CA ASP A 151 26.25 -4.06 -16.43
C ASP A 151 27.23 -5.13 -16.96
N ARG A 152 26.77 -6.37 -17.18
CA ARG A 152 27.56 -7.52 -17.66
C ARG A 152 28.75 -7.88 -16.75
N HIS A 153 28.64 -7.60 -15.46
CA HIS A 153 29.62 -8.04 -14.45
C HIS A 153 29.46 -9.52 -14.08
N ILE A 154 28.26 -10.08 -14.27
CA ILE A 154 27.98 -11.50 -14.04
C ILE A 154 27.35 -12.16 -15.27
N SER A 155 27.74 -13.42 -15.53
CA SER A 155 27.24 -14.20 -16.66
C SER A 155 26.09 -15.16 -16.31
N TRP A 156 25.55 -15.08 -15.08
CA TRP A 156 24.47 -15.92 -14.53
C TRP A 156 23.20 -15.94 -15.41
N SER A 157 22.42 -17.02 -15.33
CA SER A 157 21.13 -17.10 -16.04
C SER A 157 20.11 -16.11 -15.45
N TRP A 158 19.06 -15.79 -16.20
CA TRP A 158 17.99 -14.94 -15.65
C TRP A 158 17.24 -15.62 -14.51
N GLU A 159 17.21 -16.95 -14.47
CA GLU A 159 16.72 -17.73 -13.33
C GLU A 159 17.49 -17.39 -12.03
N GLU A 160 18.82 -17.42 -12.06
CA GLU A 160 19.67 -17.12 -10.91
C GLU A 160 19.52 -15.67 -10.46
N VAL A 161 19.41 -14.73 -11.41
CA VAL A 161 19.22 -13.30 -11.14
C VAL A 161 17.84 -13.01 -10.53
N LEU A 162 16.80 -13.70 -10.99
CA LEU A 162 15.41 -13.52 -10.52
C LEU A 162 15.07 -14.37 -9.28
N ALA A 163 15.95 -15.27 -8.85
CA ALA A 163 15.71 -16.15 -7.70
C ALA A 163 15.30 -15.41 -6.40
N PRO A 164 15.91 -14.27 -6.01
CA PRO A 164 15.46 -13.54 -4.81
C PRO A 164 14.04 -12.98 -4.95
N LEU A 165 13.65 -12.54 -6.15
CA LEU A 165 12.29 -12.08 -6.44
C LEU A 165 11.30 -13.25 -6.35
N MET A 166 11.67 -14.42 -6.87
CA MET A 166 10.86 -15.64 -6.75
C MET A 166 10.67 -16.05 -5.30
N ALA A 167 11.74 -16.04 -4.49
CA ALA A 167 11.66 -16.29 -3.06
C ALA A 167 10.73 -15.28 -2.36
N TRP A 168 10.76 -14.00 -2.74
CA TRP A 168 9.85 -12.99 -2.22
C TRP A 168 8.39 -13.30 -2.54
N VAL A 169 8.09 -13.71 -3.78
CA VAL A 169 6.73 -14.10 -4.20
C VAL A 169 6.25 -15.33 -3.40
N TRP A 170 7.11 -16.34 -3.22
CA TRP A 170 6.80 -17.51 -2.40
C TRP A 170 6.49 -17.16 -0.95
N LEU A 171 7.26 -16.26 -0.33
CA LEU A 171 6.99 -15.77 1.02
C LEU A 171 5.67 -15.00 1.13
N ARG A 172 5.21 -14.37 0.04
CA ARG A 172 3.88 -13.75 -0.02
C ARG A 172 2.80 -14.84 -0.01
N ILE A 173 2.89 -15.84 -0.90
CA ILE A 173 1.94 -16.96 -0.98
C ILE A 173 1.86 -17.72 0.35
N ALA A 174 3.01 -18.07 0.92
CA ALA A 174 3.08 -18.79 2.20
C ALA A 174 2.47 -17.97 3.35
N GLY A 175 2.67 -16.65 3.35
CA GLY A 175 2.07 -15.74 4.32
C GLY A 175 0.54 -15.73 4.25
N GLU A 176 -0.03 -15.69 3.04
CA GLU A 176 -1.49 -15.76 2.88
C GLU A 176 -2.05 -17.12 3.27
N LEU A 177 -1.39 -18.20 2.87
CA LEU A 177 -1.81 -19.56 3.23
C LEU A 177 -1.81 -19.76 4.75
N TYR A 178 -0.76 -19.28 5.43
CA TYR A 178 -0.67 -19.30 6.88
C TYR A 178 -1.84 -18.55 7.55
N ARG A 179 -2.24 -17.39 7.01
CA ARG A 179 -3.41 -16.65 7.51
C ARG A 179 -4.70 -17.42 7.33
N ILE A 180 -4.93 -18.03 6.16
CA ILE A 180 -6.11 -18.86 5.91
C ILE A 180 -6.19 -19.96 6.96
N VAL A 181 -5.10 -20.71 7.14
CA VAL A 181 -5.02 -21.85 8.06
C VAL A 181 -5.30 -21.41 9.51
N LEU A 182 -4.65 -20.34 9.97
CA LEU A 182 -4.86 -19.83 11.34
C LEU A 182 -6.27 -19.28 11.57
N GLN A 183 -6.88 -18.66 10.56
CA GLN A 183 -8.18 -18.00 10.70
C GLN A 183 -9.37 -18.95 10.52
N THR A 184 -9.14 -20.22 10.14
CA THR A 184 -10.18 -21.25 9.89
C THR A 184 -11.16 -21.44 11.06
N LYS A 185 -10.82 -21.05 12.30
CA LYS A 185 -11.75 -21.15 13.45
C LYS A 185 -12.91 -20.14 13.43
N ARG A 186 -12.88 -19.11 12.59
CA ARG A 186 -13.99 -18.16 12.36
C ARG A 186 -14.07 -17.83 10.86
N LEU A 187 -14.59 -18.77 10.07
CA LEU A 187 -14.79 -18.61 8.63
C LEU A 187 -15.88 -17.58 8.34
N PHE A 188 -15.47 -16.31 8.26
CA PHE A 188 -16.28 -15.28 7.64
C PHE A 188 -16.02 -15.32 6.14
N VAL A 189 -17.08 -15.47 5.32
CA VAL A 189 -17.01 -15.60 3.85
C VAL A 189 -16.11 -14.53 3.21
N GLY A 190 -16.17 -13.29 3.71
CA GLY A 190 -15.34 -12.19 3.22
C GLY A 190 -13.83 -12.43 3.35
N ARG A 191 -13.37 -13.14 4.39
CA ARG A 191 -11.93 -13.45 4.57
C ARG A 191 -11.44 -14.48 3.58
N VAL A 192 -12.26 -15.48 3.27
CA VAL A 192 -11.93 -16.49 2.25
C VAL A 192 -11.81 -15.83 0.88
N ILE A 193 -12.74 -14.94 0.53
CA ILE A 193 -12.69 -14.18 -0.73
C ILE A 193 -11.42 -13.31 -0.80
N ALA A 194 -11.09 -12.59 0.27
CA ALA A 194 -9.89 -11.76 0.33
C ALA A 194 -8.61 -12.61 0.17
N ALA A 195 -8.56 -13.78 0.80
CA ALA A 195 -7.40 -14.65 0.71
C ALA A 195 -7.26 -15.31 -0.68
N ILE A 196 -8.37 -15.75 -1.29
CA ILE A 196 -8.38 -16.23 -2.69
C ILE A 196 -7.85 -15.14 -3.62
N LYS A 197 -8.30 -13.89 -3.43
CA LYS A 197 -7.83 -12.75 -4.22
C LYS A 197 -6.32 -12.55 -4.07
N ALA A 198 -5.81 -12.51 -2.83
CA ALA A 198 -4.38 -12.31 -2.56
C ALA A 198 -3.51 -13.44 -3.12
N MET A 199 -3.96 -14.70 -3.00
CA MET A 199 -3.29 -15.85 -3.62
C MET A 199 -3.31 -15.77 -5.16
N GLY A 200 -4.43 -15.37 -5.75
CA GLY A 200 -4.55 -15.17 -7.19
C GLY A 200 -3.57 -14.11 -7.71
N GLU A 201 -3.46 -12.97 -7.01
CA GLU A 201 -2.51 -11.92 -7.35
C GLU A 201 -1.05 -12.40 -7.27
N ALA A 202 -0.69 -13.11 -6.20
CA ALA A 202 0.65 -13.64 -6.03
C ALA A 202 0.99 -14.73 -7.06
N ALA A 203 0.02 -15.58 -7.42
CA ALA A 203 0.17 -16.59 -8.46
C ALA A 203 0.38 -15.97 -9.85
N MET A 204 -0.35 -14.90 -10.19
CA MET A 204 -0.13 -14.18 -11.45
C MET A 204 1.24 -13.51 -11.49
N LEU A 205 1.70 -12.93 -10.38
CA LEU A 205 3.05 -12.36 -10.30
C LEU A 205 4.12 -13.44 -10.46
N PHE A 206 3.94 -14.61 -9.84
CA PHE A 206 4.83 -15.76 -10.03
C PHE A 206 4.91 -16.17 -11.51
N LEU A 207 3.77 -16.33 -12.17
CA LEU A 207 3.71 -16.64 -13.60
C LEU A 207 4.37 -15.54 -14.45
N GLN A 208 4.21 -14.27 -14.09
CA GLN A 208 4.84 -13.15 -14.78
C GLN A 208 6.37 -13.25 -14.74
N VAL A 209 6.94 -13.58 -13.57
CA VAL A 209 8.39 -13.74 -13.42
C VAL A 209 8.91 -14.95 -14.20
N LEU A 210 8.18 -16.07 -14.19
CA LEU A 210 8.54 -17.25 -14.99
C LEU A 210 8.54 -16.95 -16.50
N PHE A 211 7.50 -16.25 -17.00
CA PHE A 211 7.41 -15.92 -18.43
C PHE A 211 8.52 -14.96 -18.85
N LEU A 212 8.88 -14.00 -17.98
CA LEU A 212 10.00 -13.11 -18.20
C LEU A 212 11.32 -13.87 -18.23
N MET A 213 11.55 -14.77 -17.29
CA MET A 213 12.76 -15.60 -17.21
C MET A 213 12.98 -16.40 -18.50
N TRP A 214 11.99 -17.22 -18.90
CA TRP A 214 12.07 -18.02 -20.12
C TRP A 214 12.27 -17.16 -21.39
N ARG A 215 11.62 -15.99 -21.43
CA ARG A 215 11.78 -15.07 -22.56
C ARG A 215 13.17 -14.46 -22.61
N LEU A 216 13.70 -14.02 -21.47
CA LEU A 216 14.99 -13.34 -21.37
C LEU A 216 16.17 -14.30 -21.55
N ASP A 217 16.03 -15.57 -21.16
CA ASP A 217 17.02 -16.63 -21.42
C ASP A 217 16.95 -17.17 -22.86
N GLY A 218 15.95 -16.76 -23.65
CA GLY A 218 15.80 -17.18 -25.04
C GLY A 218 15.26 -18.61 -25.20
N GLU A 219 14.71 -19.21 -24.14
CA GLU A 219 14.10 -20.54 -24.18
C GLU A 219 12.78 -20.54 -24.98
N VAL A 220 12.07 -19.40 -25.00
CA VAL A 220 10.80 -19.25 -25.71
C VAL A 220 10.78 -18.05 -26.67
N ASN A 221 10.22 -18.26 -27.86
CA ASN A 221 10.09 -17.23 -28.91
C ASN A 221 8.76 -16.46 -28.85
N TRP A 222 8.16 -16.34 -27.66
CA TRP A 222 6.88 -15.66 -27.49
C TRP A 222 6.97 -14.16 -27.79
N ASN A 223 5.93 -13.58 -28.36
CA ASN A 223 5.83 -12.12 -28.43
C ASN A 223 5.65 -11.53 -27.01
N TRP A 224 5.99 -10.26 -26.83
CA TRP A 224 5.89 -9.62 -25.51
C TRP A 224 4.45 -9.53 -24.99
N TRP A 225 3.45 -9.53 -25.86
CA TRP A 225 2.05 -9.57 -25.44
C TRP A 225 1.69 -10.86 -24.70
N VAL A 226 2.22 -12.01 -25.15
CA VAL A 226 2.05 -13.32 -24.50
C VAL A 226 2.82 -13.37 -23.18
N VAL A 227 4.04 -12.85 -23.15
CA VAL A 227 4.87 -12.78 -21.93
C VAL A 227 4.18 -12.01 -20.81
N PHE A 228 3.36 -11.00 -21.16
CA PHE A 228 2.62 -10.17 -20.22
C PHE A 228 1.17 -10.64 -19.97
N VAL A 229 0.76 -11.82 -20.44
CA VAL A 229 -0.58 -12.39 -20.15
C VAL A 229 -0.95 -12.39 -18.67
N PRO A 230 -0.05 -12.79 -17.73
CA PRO A 230 -0.37 -12.70 -16.31
C PRO A 230 -0.70 -11.28 -15.84
N THR A 231 -0.01 -10.27 -16.37
CA THR A 231 -0.30 -8.84 -16.11
C THR A 231 -1.67 -8.43 -16.66
N TRP A 232 -2.06 -8.89 -17.86
CA TRP A 232 -3.39 -8.62 -18.41
C TRP A 232 -4.51 -9.26 -17.56
N LEU A 233 -4.30 -10.47 -17.07
CA LEU A 233 -5.24 -11.14 -16.17
C LEU A 233 -5.38 -10.43 -14.83
N LEU A 234 -4.27 -9.90 -14.28
CA LEU A 234 -4.30 -9.04 -13.09
C LEU A 234 -5.16 -7.79 -13.32
N HIS A 235 -4.95 -7.08 -14.44
CA HIS A 235 -5.75 -5.89 -14.77
C HIS A 235 -7.22 -6.23 -14.99
N ALA A 236 -7.54 -7.35 -15.64
CA ALA A 236 -8.91 -7.82 -15.80
C ALA A 236 -9.57 -8.13 -14.45
N GLY A 237 -8.86 -8.78 -13.53
CA GLY A 237 -9.35 -9.06 -12.18
C GLY A 237 -9.57 -7.79 -11.34
N GLN A 238 -8.68 -6.81 -11.47
CA GLN A 238 -8.85 -5.49 -10.84
C GLN A 238 -10.06 -4.74 -11.39
N LEU A 239 -10.24 -4.74 -12.72
CA LEU A 239 -11.41 -4.15 -13.38
C LEU A 239 -12.70 -4.81 -12.90
N PHE A 240 -12.72 -6.14 -12.84
CA PHE A 240 -13.86 -6.90 -12.35
C PHE A 240 -14.19 -6.55 -10.90
N THR A 241 -13.18 -6.52 -10.02
CA THR A 241 -13.34 -6.16 -8.60
C THR A 241 -13.89 -4.73 -8.44
N TRP A 242 -13.42 -3.79 -9.27
CA TRP A 242 -13.95 -2.43 -9.30
C TRP A 242 -15.43 -2.42 -9.68
N CYS A 243 -15.81 -3.09 -10.77
CA CYS A 243 -17.20 -3.18 -11.22
C CYS A 243 -18.12 -3.79 -10.14
N THR A 244 -17.69 -4.89 -9.49
CA THR A 244 -18.50 -5.55 -8.45
C THR A 244 -18.64 -4.68 -7.21
N ASN A 245 -17.57 -4.02 -6.76
CA ASN A 245 -17.62 -3.12 -5.61
C ASN A 245 -18.53 -1.91 -5.88
N GLN A 246 -18.46 -1.35 -7.09
CA GLN A 246 -19.31 -0.23 -7.49
C GLN A 246 -20.78 -0.65 -7.58
N ALA A 247 -21.08 -1.80 -8.19
CA ALA A 247 -22.43 -2.33 -8.27
C ALA A 247 -23.03 -2.62 -6.89
N LEU A 248 -22.24 -3.25 -6.01
CA LEU A 248 -22.64 -3.53 -4.63
C LEU A 248 -22.90 -2.24 -3.85
N ALA A 249 -22.01 -1.25 -3.93
CA ALA A 249 -22.19 0.03 -3.27
C ALA A 249 -23.47 0.77 -3.72
N MET A 250 -23.74 0.78 -5.03
CA MET A 250 -24.99 1.35 -5.57
C MET A 250 -26.23 0.58 -5.10
N SER A 251 -26.16 -0.75 -5.00
CA SER A 251 -27.28 -1.54 -4.50
C SER A 251 -27.58 -1.27 -3.02
N LEU A 252 -26.54 -1.10 -2.19
CA LEU A 252 -26.68 -0.75 -0.78
C LEU A 252 -27.26 0.66 -0.61
N ALA A 253 -26.79 1.63 -1.40
CA ALA A 253 -27.27 3.01 -1.36
C ALA A 253 -28.76 3.12 -1.74
N ARG A 254 -29.21 2.42 -2.79
CA ARG A 254 -30.63 2.45 -3.20
C ARG A 254 -31.57 1.88 -2.14
N GLY A 255 -31.17 0.80 -1.45
CA GLY A 255 -32.01 0.21 -0.39
C GLY A 255 -32.20 1.09 0.85
N LEU A 256 -31.49 2.23 0.92
CA LEU A 256 -31.58 3.19 2.03
C LEU A 256 -32.50 4.37 1.72
N GLU A 257 -32.74 4.68 0.44
CA GLU A 257 -33.63 5.79 0.03
C GLU A 257 -35.11 5.48 0.34
N ASP A 258 -35.48 4.20 0.43
CA ASP A 258 -36.88 3.77 0.57
C ASP A 258 -37.40 3.71 2.02
N ASN A 259 -36.59 4.08 3.03
CA ASN A 259 -36.96 3.83 4.43
C ASN A 259 -36.60 5.00 5.36
N ASP A 260 -37.61 5.83 5.67
CA ASP A 260 -37.52 7.07 6.48
C ASP A 260 -37.13 6.87 7.96
N GLY A 261 -37.06 5.63 8.45
CA GLY A 261 -36.70 5.34 9.84
C GLY A 261 -35.21 5.07 10.02
N SER A 262 -34.42 6.08 10.43
CA SER A 262 -32.96 5.98 10.64
C SER A 262 -32.57 4.99 11.75
N THR A 263 -32.59 3.70 11.46
CA THR A 263 -32.11 2.65 12.38
C THR A 263 -30.58 2.59 12.37
N GLU A 264 -29.97 2.17 13.48
CA GLU A 264 -28.50 1.98 13.58
C GLU A 264 -27.96 1.03 12.49
N GLU A 265 -28.77 0.06 12.06
CA GLU A 265 -28.45 -0.84 10.95
C GLU A 265 -28.29 -0.07 9.62
N GLN A 266 -29.14 0.92 9.34
CA GLN A 266 -29.01 1.74 8.13
C GLN A 266 -27.76 2.61 8.17
N ARG A 267 -27.40 3.17 9.33
CA ARG A 267 -26.14 3.91 9.49
C ARG A 267 -24.94 3.03 9.19
N ARG A 268 -24.95 1.78 9.66
CA ARG A 268 -23.92 0.80 9.34
C ARG A 268 -23.86 0.49 7.84
N LYS A 269 -25.00 0.27 7.18
CA LYS A 269 -25.07 0.04 5.72
C LYS A 269 -24.60 1.25 4.91
N LEU A 270 -24.93 2.47 5.33
CA LEU A 270 -24.45 3.72 4.74
C LEU A 270 -22.93 3.81 4.85
N LEU A 271 -22.38 3.52 6.03
CA LEU A 271 -20.94 3.50 6.24
C LEU A 271 -20.26 2.45 5.36
N GLU A 272 -20.78 1.22 5.32
CA GLU A 272 -20.28 0.15 4.45
C GLU A 272 -20.33 0.55 2.96
N ALA A 273 -21.44 1.15 2.50
CA ALA A 273 -21.58 1.66 1.14
C ALA A 273 -20.56 2.77 0.82
N SER A 274 -20.35 3.72 1.74
CA SER A 274 -19.38 4.81 1.57
C SER A 274 -17.95 4.28 1.44
N VAL A 275 -17.56 3.31 2.28
CA VAL A 275 -16.26 2.64 2.22
C VAL A 275 -16.07 1.90 0.90
N LEU A 276 -17.10 1.18 0.43
CA LEU A 276 -17.05 0.50 -0.87
C LEU A 276 -16.92 1.49 -2.04
N MET A 277 -17.64 2.62 -2.01
CA MET A 277 -17.54 3.66 -3.03
C MET A 277 -16.14 4.27 -3.07
N ASP A 278 -15.54 4.56 -1.92
CA ASP A 278 -14.21 5.18 -1.87
C ASP A 278 -13.12 4.19 -2.30
N ASN A 279 -13.23 2.92 -1.90
CA ASN A 279 -12.38 1.84 -2.41
C ASN A 279 -12.49 1.68 -3.93
N ALA A 280 -13.70 1.76 -4.49
CA ALA A 280 -13.92 1.69 -5.93
C ALA A 280 -13.30 2.90 -6.65
N LYS A 281 -13.46 4.13 -6.13
CA LYS A 281 -12.85 5.34 -6.70
C LYS A 281 -11.32 5.25 -6.71
N HIS A 282 -10.73 4.77 -5.62
CA HIS A 282 -9.28 4.61 -5.51
C HIS A 282 -8.75 3.57 -6.50
N SER A 283 -9.40 2.40 -6.55
CA SER A 283 -9.05 1.30 -7.47
C SER A 283 -9.09 1.74 -8.94
N ARG A 284 -10.09 2.55 -9.34
CA ARG A 284 -10.21 3.07 -10.70
C ARG A 284 -9.01 3.91 -11.13
N LYS A 285 -8.54 4.82 -10.27
CA LYS A 285 -7.40 5.69 -10.57
C LYS A 285 -6.12 4.88 -10.73
N LEU A 286 -5.89 3.92 -9.83
CA LEU A 286 -4.72 3.05 -9.86
C LEU A 286 -4.72 2.12 -11.08
N LEU A 287 -5.87 1.53 -11.42
CA LEU A 287 -6.03 0.66 -12.59
C LEU A 287 -5.74 1.41 -13.89
N GLY A 288 -6.30 2.63 -14.06
CA GLY A 288 -6.08 3.41 -15.27
C GLY A 288 -4.60 3.74 -15.49
N GLY A 289 -3.90 4.20 -14.44
CA GLY A 289 -2.47 4.51 -14.52
C GLY A 289 -1.61 3.28 -14.81
N THR A 290 -1.84 2.18 -14.07
CA THR A 290 -1.07 0.95 -14.24
C THR A 290 -1.32 0.28 -15.60
N LEU A 291 -2.55 0.27 -16.10
CA LEU A 291 -2.87 -0.28 -17.42
C LEU A 291 -2.16 0.51 -18.53
N VAL A 292 -2.18 1.84 -18.47
CA VAL A 292 -1.47 2.71 -19.43
C VAL A 292 0.03 2.42 -19.39
N THR A 293 0.63 2.37 -18.18
CA THR A 293 2.05 2.01 -18.02
C THR A 293 2.35 0.63 -18.59
N SER A 294 1.54 -0.39 -18.31
CA SER A 294 1.76 -1.76 -18.80
C SER A 294 1.68 -1.85 -20.33
N VAL A 295 0.69 -1.21 -20.95
CA VAL A 295 0.55 -1.16 -22.41
C VAL A 295 1.77 -0.49 -23.05
N LEU A 296 2.16 0.68 -22.54
CA LEU A 296 3.34 1.37 -23.03
C LEU A 296 4.61 0.53 -22.80
N ALA A 297 4.81 -0.05 -21.61
CA ALA A 297 5.95 -0.91 -21.33
C ALA A 297 6.06 -2.07 -22.34
N VAL A 298 4.94 -2.72 -22.67
CA VAL A 298 4.89 -3.82 -23.66
C VAL A 298 5.23 -3.34 -25.07
N TYR A 299 4.70 -2.19 -25.50
CA TYR A 299 5.07 -1.60 -26.79
C TYR A 299 6.55 -1.21 -26.84
N LEU A 300 7.09 -0.64 -25.76
CA LEU A 300 8.51 -0.27 -25.67
C LEU A 300 9.40 -1.51 -25.82
N VAL A 301 9.17 -2.57 -25.04
CA VAL A 301 9.96 -3.81 -25.17
C VAL A 301 9.74 -4.55 -26.49
N ALA A 302 8.61 -4.31 -27.15
CA ALA A 302 8.33 -4.80 -28.51
C ALA A 302 9.05 -4.00 -29.62
N GLY A 303 9.81 -2.96 -29.27
CA GLY A 303 10.62 -2.19 -30.20
C GLY A 303 9.92 -0.97 -30.77
N ALA A 304 8.97 -0.36 -30.04
CA ALA A 304 8.39 0.90 -30.45
C ALA A 304 9.41 2.07 -30.32
N ASP A 305 9.40 2.97 -31.30
CA ASP A 305 10.37 4.07 -31.42
C ASP A 305 10.00 5.32 -30.60
N TYR A 306 9.71 5.14 -29.31
CA TYR A 306 9.48 6.28 -28.42
C TYR A 306 10.30 6.16 -27.14
N SER A 307 10.55 7.32 -26.52
CA SER A 307 11.35 7.41 -25.29
C SER A 307 10.72 6.61 -24.17
N ALA A 308 11.53 5.85 -23.44
CA ALA A 308 11.13 5.14 -22.22
C ALA A 308 10.52 6.07 -21.17
N PHE A 309 10.77 7.39 -21.25
CA PHE A 309 10.14 8.40 -20.38
C PHE A 309 8.61 8.39 -20.48
N ILE A 310 8.05 8.11 -21.65
CA ILE A 310 6.60 8.09 -21.88
C ILE A 310 5.92 7.01 -21.01
N VAL A 311 6.59 5.88 -20.79
CA VAL A 311 6.09 4.77 -19.94
C VAL A 311 5.86 5.23 -18.49
N PHE A 312 6.66 6.19 -18.02
CA PHE A 312 6.64 6.69 -16.63
C PHE A 312 5.77 7.94 -16.41
N LEU A 313 5.09 8.46 -17.45
CA LEU A 313 4.22 9.64 -17.31
C LEU A 313 3.17 9.50 -16.19
N PRO A 314 2.44 8.37 -16.05
CA PRO A 314 1.48 8.20 -14.96
C PRO A 314 2.09 8.37 -13.57
N GLN A 315 3.33 7.93 -13.37
CA GLN A 315 4.08 8.05 -12.13
C GLN A 315 4.46 9.50 -11.86
N PHE A 316 4.95 10.24 -12.87
CA PHE A 316 5.25 11.67 -12.73
C PHE A 316 4.00 12.49 -12.37
N PHE A 317 2.87 12.25 -13.04
CA PHE A 317 1.61 12.91 -12.70
C PHE A 317 1.17 12.60 -11.27
N SER A 318 1.31 11.35 -10.84
CA SER A 318 0.96 10.92 -9.48
C SER A 318 1.84 11.61 -8.42
N ALA A 319 3.14 11.73 -8.69
CA ALA A 319 4.08 12.37 -7.77
C ALA A 319 3.90 13.90 -7.71
N ILE A 320 3.64 14.56 -8.85
CA ILE A 320 3.31 16.00 -8.90
C ILE A 320 2.02 16.26 -8.11
N TRP A 321 0.98 15.46 -8.37
CA TRP A 321 -0.28 15.54 -7.62
C TRP A 321 -0.08 15.36 -6.13
N PHE A 322 0.68 14.34 -5.72
CA PHE A 322 0.96 14.07 -4.31
C PHE A 322 1.71 15.23 -3.64
N THR A 323 2.75 15.76 -4.29
CA THR A 323 3.54 16.89 -3.79
C THR A 323 2.67 18.15 -3.64
N PHE A 324 1.77 18.39 -4.60
CA PHE A 324 0.81 19.47 -4.54
C PHE A 324 -0.15 19.31 -3.36
N VAL A 325 -0.75 18.12 -3.17
CA VAL A 325 -1.64 17.84 -2.04
C VAL A 325 -0.95 18.02 -0.70
N VAL A 326 0.27 17.50 -0.53
CA VAL A 326 1.05 17.66 0.70
C VAL A 326 1.29 19.15 0.99
N THR A 327 1.68 19.92 -0.02
CA THR A 327 1.91 21.37 0.13
C THR A 327 0.62 22.10 0.52
N CYS A 328 -0.52 21.77 -0.11
CA CYS A 328 -1.82 22.34 0.24
C CYS A 328 -2.25 22.00 1.68
N LEU A 329 -2.03 20.76 2.12
CA LEU A 329 -2.34 20.34 3.50
C LEU A 329 -1.53 21.13 4.53
N VAL A 330 -0.28 21.45 4.22
CA VAL A 330 0.57 22.28 5.09
C VAL A 330 0.08 23.71 5.16
N CYS A 331 -0.26 24.30 4.01
CA CYS A 331 -0.85 25.64 3.96
C CYS A 331 -2.17 25.70 4.76
N PHE A 332 -3.00 24.64 4.67
CA PHE A 332 -4.24 24.55 5.42
C PHE A 332 -4.00 24.39 6.93
N ALA A 333 -3.07 23.53 7.32
CA ALA A 333 -2.63 23.35 8.69
C ALA A 333 -2.16 24.66 9.32
N GLU A 334 -1.35 25.42 8.58
CA GLU A 334 -0.84 26.70 9.03
C GLU A 334 -1.95 27.73 9.22
N ARG A 335 -2.91 27.81 8.28
CA ARG A 335 -4.06 28.72 8.41
C ARG A 335 -4.91 28.39 9.62
N ARG A 336 -5.20 27.10 9.85
CA ARG A 336 -5.97 26.65 11.00
C ARG A 336 -5.27 26.99 12.32
N ALA A 337 -3.97 26.75 12.42
CA ALA A 337 -3.20 27.10 13.62
C ALA A 337 -3.22 28.61 13.92
N ARG A 338 -3.15 29.46 12.90
CA ARG A 338 -3.26 30.93 13.08
C ARG A 338 -4.65 31.37 13.52
N GLN A 339 -5.69 30.68 13.06
CA GLN A 339 -7.07 30.96 13.47
C GLN A 339 -7.28 30.58 14.94
N GLU A 340 -6.80 29.42 15.38
CA GLU A 340 -6.87 29.00 16.79
C GLU A 340 -6.08 29.95 17.72
N GLU A 341 -4.94 30.48 17.28
CA GLU A 341 -4.17 31.51 18.01
C GLU A 341 -4.95 32.85 18.12
N ALA A 342 -5.69 33.24 17.08
CA ALA A 342 -6.49 34.46 17.09
C ALA A 342 -7.72 34.34 18.00
N ASP A 343 -8.46 33.22 17.90
CA ASP A 343 -9.65 32.95 18.71
C ASP A 343 -9.30 32.84 20.22
N GLY A 344 -8.12 32.29 20.53
CA GLY A 344 -7.62 32.23 21.91
C GLY A 344 -7.25 33.59 22.51
N ALA A 345 -6.70 34.50 21.69
CA ALA A 345 -6.34 35.85 22.15
C ALA A 345 -7.57 36.72 22.46
N GLU A 346 -8.68 36.54 21.73
CA GLU A 346 -9.94 37.23 22.00
C GLU A 346 -10.62 36.74 23.29
N GLY A 347 -10.46 35.45 23.63
CA GLY A 347 -11.05 34.84 24.83
C GLY A 347 -10.40 35.28 26.16
N GLU A 348 -9.10 35.54 26.19
CA GLU A 348 -8.39 35.95 27.42
C GLU A 348 -8.64 37.42 27.80
N GLY A 349 -8.99 38.28 26.83
CA GLY A 349 -9.21 39.71 27.06
C GLY A 349 -10.54 40.06 27.75
N PHE A 350 -11.49 39.12 27.87
CA PHE A 350 -12.84 39.40 28.35
C PHE A 350 -13.05 39.18 29.87
N ASN A 351 -12.04 38.70 30.61
CA ASN A 351 -12.22 38.25 31.99
C ASN A 351 -11.45 39.05 33.06
N THR A 352 -11.02 40.28 32.76
CA THR A 352 -10.26 41.13 33.71
C THR A 352 -11.06 42.22 34.42
N ASP A 353 -12.38 42.32 34.20
CA ASP A 353 -13.25 43.31 34.87
C ASP A 353 -14.22 42.60 35.84
N VAL A 354 -13.70 42.07 36.95
CA VAL A 354 -14.50 41.72 38.17
C VAL A 354 -13.72 42.09 39.43
#